data_AF-A0A5M3WRE7-F1
#
_entry.id   AF-A0A5M3WRE7-F1
#
_cell.length_a   1.000
_cell.length_b   1.000
_cell.length_c   1.000
_cell.angle_alpha   90.00
_cell.angle_beta   90.00
_cell.angle_gamma   90.00
#
_symmetry.space_group_name_H-M   'P 1'
#
loop_
_entity.id
_entity.type
_entity.pdbx_description
1 polymer ?
#
loop_
_entity_poly.entity_id
_entity_poly.type
_entity_poly.pdbx_seq_one_letter_code
_entity_poly.pdbx_strand_id
1 'polypeptide(L)'
;MKSGVVAGMAVLGLAGAPGVALADGGPAAQDRPGLAVVPNAQASAKVAADGTLLQSKGIKSLTKPAAGVYCVRFLDPLLKVDELTPVATLVATGSTPWGIVMARTTPSVECGNRADTLSVYTGTAAVGRSDLPFYLVIP
;
A
#
# COMPACT_ATOMS: atom_id res chain seq x y z
N MET A 1 -47.21 14.43 41.78
CA MET A 1 -48.35 13.49 41.61
C MET A 1 -48.46 13.28 40.09
N LYS A 2 -48.20 12.13 39.47
CA LYS A 2 -48.51 10.74 39.81
C LYS A 2 -47.46 9.83 39.14
N SER A 3 -47.04 8.80 39.88
CA SER A 3 -46.20 7.70 39.43
C SER A 3 -46.91 6.79 38.42
N GLY A 4 -46.13 6.03 37.65
CA GLY A 4 -46.59 4.88 36.88
C GLY A 4 -45.44 3.91 36.61
N VAL A 5 -45.13 3.08 37.61
CA VAL A 5 -44.38 1.82 37.46
C VAL A 5 -45.41 0.71 37.31
N VAL A 6 -45.27 -0.17 36.31
CA VAL A 6 -45.82 -1.54 36.38
C VAL A 6 -44.75 -2.51 35.87
N ALA A 7 -44.49 -3.49 36.73
CA ALA A 7 -43.56 -4.60 36.60
C ALA A 7 -44.24 -5.86 36.02
N GLY A 8 -43.42 -6.85 35.63
CA GLY A 8 -43.80 -8.27 35.52
C GLY A 8 -43.23 -8.93 34.25
N MET A 9 -42.17 -9.74 34.34
CA MET A 9 -42.17 -11.23 34.49
C MET A 9 -42.73 -11.95 33.24
N ALA A 10 -42.14 -13.00 32.63
CA ALA A 10 -41.16 -13.98 33.05
C ALA A 10 -40.56 -14.76 31.85
N VAL A 11 -39.30 -15.17 32.07
CA VAL A 11 -38.45 -16.30 31.62
C VAL A 11 -38.93 -17.38 30.63
N LEU A 12 -37.92 -17.93 29.93
CA LEU A 12 -37.70 -19.31 29.41
C LEU A 12 -38.13 -19.63 27.97
N GLY A 13 -37.15 -19.54 27.06
CA GLY A 13 -37.11 -20.31 25.81
C GLY A 13 -35.67 -20.74 25.51
N LEU A 14 -35.28 -21.92 25.97
CA LEU A 14 -34.12 -22.65 25.47
C LEU A 14 -34.44 -23.15 24.06
N ALA A 15 -33.87 -22.51 23.04
CA ALA A 15 -33.81 -23.06 21.69
C ALA A 15 -32.33 -23.10 21.28
N GLY A 16 -31.79 -24.32 21.19
CA GLY A 16 -30.41 -24.56 20.79
C GLY A 16 -30.17 -24.11 19.35
N ALA A 17 -29.08 -23.40 19.14
CA ALA A 17 -28.43 -23.25 17.84
C ALA A 17 -26.96 -23.67 18.01
N PRO A 18 -26.52 -24.80 17.45
CA PRO A 18 -25.10 -25.07 17.31
C PRO A 18 -24.59 -24.27 16.11
N GLY A 19 -23.61 -23.39 16.32
CA GLY A 19 -22.89 -22.78 15.19
C GLY A 19 -22.53 -21.32 15.38
N VAL A 20 -21.72 -21.02 16.40
CA VAL A 20 -20.78 -19.89 16.29
C VAL A 20 -19.42 -20.48 15.99
N ALA A 21 -19.16 -20.73 14.69
CA ALA A 21 -17.79 -20.83 14.23
C ALA A 21 -17.18 -19.44 14.41
N LEU A 22 -16.49 -19.23 15.53
CA LEU A 22 -15.56 -18.12 15.67
C LEU A 22 -14.52 -18.32 14.58
N ALA A 23 -14.65 -17.58 13.49
CA ALA A 23 -13.59 -17.45 12.52
C ALA A 23 -12.43 -16.78 13.27
N ASP A 24 -11.45 -17.59 13.67
CA ASP A 24 -10.15 -17.13 14.10
C ASP A 24 -9.57 -16.27 12.98
N GLY A 25 -9.82 -14.97 13.07
CA GLY A 25 -9.15 -13.95 12.29
C GLY A 25 -7.70 -13.86 12.75
N GLY A 26 -6.93 -14.91 12.46
CA GLY A 26 -5.49 -14.83 12.49
C GLY A 26 -5.06 -13.68 11.56
N PRO A 27 -4.01 -12.91 11.92
CA PRO A 27 -3.52 -11.84 11.05
C PRO A 27 -3.24 -12.45 9.67
N ALA A 28 -3.88 -11.91 8.64
CA ALA A 28 -3.63 -12.31 7.26
C ALA A 28 -2.12 -12.29 7.05
N ALA A 29 -1.55 -13.44 6.71
CA ALA A 29 -0.13 -13.55 6.41
C ALA A 29 0.17 -12.50 5.35
N GLN A 30 0.94 -11.47 5.71
CA GLN A 30 1.44 -10.54 4.71
C GLN A 30 2.37 -11.34 3.82
N ASP A 31 1.92 -11.59 2.59
CA ASP A 31 2.71 -12.29 1.60
C ASP A 31 4.01 -11.50 1.42
N ARG A 32 5.14 -12.15 1.69
CA ARG A 32 6.43 -11.49 1.56
C ARG A 32 6.68 -11.27 0.07
N PRO A 33 7.12 -10.06 -0.34
CA PRO A 33 7.41 -9.81 -1.75
C PRO A 33 8.39 -10.86 -2.30
N GLY A 34 8.18 -11.29 -3.54
CA GLY A 34 9.17 -12.10 -4.24
C GLY A 34 10.50 -11.36 -4.41
N LEU A 35 11.59 -12.08 -4.68
CA LEU A 35 12.87 -11.45 -4.96
C LEU A 35 12.89 -10.84 -6.37
N ALA A 36 13.28 -9.57 -6.49
CA ALA A 36 13.50 -8.93 -7.79
C ALA A 36 14.87 -9.33 -8.38
N VAL A 37 14.90 -9.85 -9.61
CA VAL A 37 16.14 -10.20 -10.33
C VAL A 37 16.59 -9.02 -11.16
N VAL A 38 17.38 -8.13 -10.55
CA VAL A 38 17.98 -6.96 -11.22
C VAL A 38 19.46 -6.89 -10.80
N PRO A 39 20.37 -7.42 -11.64
CA PRO A 39 21.81 -7.33 -11.38
C PRO A 39 22.25 -5.88 -11.23
N ASN A 40 23.19 -5.64 -10.32
CA ASN A 40 23.81 -4.34 -10.01
C ASN A 40 22.91 -3.25 -9.41
N ALA A 41 21.58 -3.29 -9.57
CA ALA A 41 20.68 -2.30 -8.98
C ALA A 41 20.77 -2.27 -7.45
N GLN A 42 20.90 -1.07 -6.87
CA GLN A 42 20.85 -0.85 -5.42
C GLN A 42 19.48 -1.22 -4.84
N ALA A 43 18.41 -0.88 -5.56
CA ALA A 43 17.05 -1.26 -5.19
C ALA A 43 16.15 -1.45 -6.42
N SER A 44 15.14 -2.30 -6.30
CA SER A 44 14.10 -2.46 -7.32
C SER A 44 12.80 -2.92 -6.71
N ALA A 45 11.68 -2.56 -7.34
CA ALA A 45 10.36 -3.05 -6.99
C ALA A 45 9.49 -3.27 -8.23
N LYS A 46 8.63 -4.30 -8.17
CA LYS A 46 7.38 -4.38 -8.92
C LYS A 46 6.25 -4.09 -7.96
N VAL A 47 5.51 -3.02 -8.21
CA VAL A 47 4.47 -2.50 -7.30
C VAL A 47 3.11 -2.68 -7.97
N ALA A 48 2.18 -3.30 -7.25
CA ALA A 48 0.78 -3.36 -7.66
C ALA A 48 0.08 -2.01 -7.45
N ALA A 49 -1.05 -1.79 -8.13
CA ALA A 49 -1.79 -0.53 -8.06
C ALA A 49 -2.18 -0.13 -6.63
N ASP A 50 -2.51 -1.10 -5.79
CA ASP A 50 -2.88 -0.90 -4.40
C ASP A 50 -1.72 -0.48 -3.48
N GLY A 51 -0.47 -0.57 -3.96
CA GLY A 51 0.76 -0.32 -3.19
C GLY A 51 1.45 -1.58 -2.70
N THR A 52 0.93 -2.77 -3.00
CA THR A 52 1.55 -4.03 -2.63
C THR A 52 2.86 -4.25 -3.40
N LEU A 53 3.93 -4.60 -2.68
CA LEU A 53 5.20 -5.01 -3.28
C LEU A 53 5.10 -6.46 -3.76
N LEU A 54 5.00 -6.67 -5.06
CA LEU A 54 4.93 -8.01 -5.65
C LEU A 54 6.32 -8.67 -5.71
N GLN A 55 7.32 -7.87 -6.10
CA GLN A 55 8.73 -8.27 -6.10
C GLN A 55 9.57 -7.11 -5.62
N SER A 56 10.61 -7.35 -4.84
CA SER A 56 11.50 -6.27 -4.39
C SER A 56 12.93 -6.72 -4.11
N LYS A 57 13.83 -5.74 -4.12
CA LYS A 57 15.23 -5.81 -3.69
C LYS A 57 15.59 -4.45 -3.10
N GLY A 58 16.25 -4.38 -1.95
CA GLY A 58 16.72 -3.10 -1.39
C GLY A 58 15.62 -2.15 -0.89
N ILE A 59 14.34 -2.56 -0.87
CA ILE A 59 13.22 -1.75 -0.37
C ILE A 59 12.93 -2.10 1.09
N LYS A 60 12.93 -1.10 1.96
CA LYS A 60 12.63 -1.25 3.39
C LYS A 60 11.14 -1.23 3.65
N SER A 61 10.44 -0.29 3.03
CA SER A 61 8.99 -0.15 3.15
C SER A 61 8.45 0.65 1.98
N LEU A 62 7.21 0.34 1.59
CA LEU A 62 6.42 1.14 0.68
C LEU A 62 5.06 1.41 1.33
N THR A 63 4.61 2.67 1.30
CA THR A 63 3.28 3.05 1.77
C THR A 63 2.54 3.85 0.70
N LYS A 64 1.22 3.71 0.63
CA LYS A 64 0.37 4.45 -0.30
C LYS A 64 -0.60 5.37 0.47
N PRO A 65 -0.20 6.60 0.84
CA PRO A 65 -1.03 7.48 1.67
C PRO A 65 -2.24 8.09 0.94
N ALA A 66 -2.21 8.13 -0.40
CA ALA A 66 -3.28 8.68 -1.22
C ALA A 66 -3.30 8.02 -2.60
N ALA A 67 -4.38 8.21 -3.36
CA ALA A 67 -4.49 7.72 -4.73
C ALA A 67 -3.32 8.23 -5.58
N GLY A 68 -2.65 7.32 -6.29
CA GLY A 68 -1.52 7.61 -7.17
C GLY A 68 -0.29 8.16 -6.45
N VAL A 69 -0.14 7.98 -5.13
CA VAL A 69 1.02 8.43 -4.36
C VAL A 69 1.62 7.27 -3.58
N TYR A 70 2.91 7.00 -3.81
CA TYR A 70 3.66 5.92 -3.17
C TYR A 70 4.93 6.48 -2.54
N CYS A 71 5.16 6.15 -1.28
CA CYS A 71 6.32 6.59 -0.52
C CYS A 71 7.23 5.39 -0.28
N VAL A 72 8.41 5.43 -0.89
CA VAL A 72 9.37 4.32 -0.90
C VAL A 72 10.56 4.66 -0.03
N ARG A 73 10.89 3.76 0.89
CA ARG A 73 12.10 3.84 1.72
C ARG A 73 13.00 2.66 1.43
N PHE A 74 14.31 2.89 1.47
CA PHE A 74 15.31 1.91 1.10
C PHE A 74 15.91 1.23 2.33
N LEU A 75 16.40 0.00 2.14
CA LEU A 75 17.07 -0.78 3.19
C LEU A 75 18.44 -0.20 3.52
N ASP A 76 19.17 0.25 2.50
CA ASP A 76 20.47 0.89 2.65
C ASP A 76 20.30 2.31 3.24
N PRO A 77 20.78 2.57 4.47
CA PRO A 77 20.68 3.89 5.09
C PRO A 77 21.65 4.93 4.49
N LEU A 78 22.64 4.50 3.70
CA LEU A 78 23.60 5.39 3.04
C LEU A 78 23.09 5.91 1.69
N LEU A 79 22.00 5.32 1.20
CA LEU A 79 21.38 5.69 -0.06
C LEU A 79 20.59 7.00 0.12
N LYS A 80 21.18 8.09 -0.37
CA LYS A 80 20.62 9.44 -0.28
C LYS A 80 19.67 9.70 -1.44
N VAL A 81 18.40 9.95 -1.13
CA VAL A 81 17.32 10.02 -2.13
C VAL A 81 17.52 11.16 -3.14
N ASP A 82 18.08 12.28 -2.72
CA ASP A 82 18.34 13.47 -3.53
C ASP A 82 19.51 13.28 -4.52
N GLU A 83 20.37 12.28 -4.31
CA GLU A 83 21.49 11.93 -5.20
C GLU A 83 21.13 10.80 -6.19
N LEU A 84 19.90 10.26 -6.14
CA LEU A 84 19.48 9.13 -6.99
C LEU A 84 19.05 9.57 -8.39
N THR A 85 19.24 8.64 -9.34
CA THR A 85 18.64 8.69 -10.68
C THR A 85 17.62 7.56 -10.86
N PRO A 86 16.44 7.65 -10.21
CA PRO A 86 15.45 6.58 -10.25
C PRO A 86 14.84 6.44 -11.64
N VAL A 87 14.56 5.20 -12.05
CA VAL A 87 13.77 4.89 -13.24
C VAL A 87 12.47 4.23 -12.81
N ALA A 88 11.35 4.82 -13.20
CA ALA A 88 10.03 4.26 -12.98
C ALA A 88 9.29 4.09 -14.31
N THR A 89 8.66 2.94 -14.51
CA THR A 89 7.89 2.63 -15.72
C THR A 89 6.56 1.99 -15.34
N LEU A 90 5.51 2.30 -16.09
CA LEU A 90 4.21 1.66 -15.86
C LEU A 90 4.24 0.19 -16.29
N VAL A 91 3.53 -0.65 -15.57
CA VAL A 91 3.26 -2.02 -16.01
C VAL A 91 2.14 -1.97 -17.04
N ALA A 92 2.41 -2.45 -18.25
CA ALA A 92 1.37 -2.63 -19.26
C ALA A 92 0.38 -3.71 -18.78
N THR A 93 -0.87 -3.33 -18.58
CA THR A 93 -1.97 -4.29 -18.41
C THR A 93 -2.89 -4.18 -19.63
N GLY A 94 -3.48 -5.31 -20.07
CA GLY A 94 -4.23 -5.38 -21.33
C GLY A 94 -5.46 -4.45 -21.41
N SER A 95 -5.88 -3.84 -20.30
CA SER A 95 -7.02 -2.95 -20.19
C SER A 95 -6.67 -1.54 -19.66
N THR A 96 -5.40 -1.25 -19.36
CA THR A 96 -5.05 -0.01 -18.66
C THR A 96 -4.89 1.18 -19.63
N PRO A 97 -5.64 2.27 -19.44
CA PRO A 97 -5.47 3.49 -20.22
C PRO A 97 -4.05 4.05 -20.05
N TRP A 98 -3.56 4.75 -21.08
CA TRP A 98 -2.27 5.43 -21.04
C TRP A 98 -2.12 6.23 -19.74
N GLY A 99 -1.01 5.99 -19.05
CA GLY A 99 -0.73 6.60 -17.77
C GLY A 99 0.60 7.33 -17.75
N ILE A 100 0.83 8.00 -16.64
CA ILE A 100 2.07 8.68 -16.31
C ILE A 100 2.59 8.07 -15.01
N VAL A 101 3.91 7.91 -14.92
CA VAL A 101 4.61 7.63 -13.68
C VAL A 101 5.75 8.62 -13.50
N MET A 102 5.93 9.13 -12.29
CA MET A 102 6.99 10.07 -11.95
C MET A 102 7.65 9.68 -10.64
N ALA A 103 8.96 9.46 -10.66
CA ALA A 103 9.75 9.35 -9.43
C ALA A 103 10.29 10.74 -9.09
N ARG A 104 10.08 11.17 -7.85
CA ARG A 104 10.48 12.48 -7.33
C ARG A 104 11.40 12.27 -6.13
N THR A 105 12.63 12.76 -6.27
CA THR A 105 13.70 12.66 -5.27
C THR A 105 13.64 13.75 -4.20
N THR A 106 12.98 14.88 -4.49
CA THR A 106 12.74 15.93 -3.49
C THR A 106 11.63 15.53 -2.51
N PRO A 107 11.75 15.84 -1.20
CA PRO A 107 10.72 15.56 -0.21
C PRO A 107 9.33 16.08 -0.61
N SER A 108 8.30 15.33 -0.25
CA SER A 108 6.91 15.66 -0.53
C SER A 108 6.07 15.66 0.74
N VAL A 109 5.05 16.53 0.76
CA VAL A 109 4.13 16.64 1.90
C VAL A 109 3.35 15.34 2.12
N GLU A 110 3.00 14.65 1.03
CA GLU A 110 2.25 13.39 1.08
C GLU A 110 3.07 12.26 1.71
N CYS A 111 4.40 12.30 1.59
CA CYS A 111 5.33 11.38 2.24
C CYS A 111 5.94 11.95 3.54
N GLY A 112 5.31 12.98 4.12
CA GLY A 112 5.71 13.55 5.42
C GLY A 112 6.97 14.40 5.40
N ASN A 113 7.34 14.97 4.24
CA ASN A 113 8.55 15.79 4.03
C ASN A 113 9.87 15.11 4.45
N ARG A 114 9.93 13.79 4.32
CA ARG A 114 11.08 12.99 4.70
C ARG A 114 12.17 12.98 3.63
N ALA A 115 13.40 13.29 4.01
CA ALA A 115 14.56 13.23 3.10
C ALA A 115 14.98 11.79 2.74
N ASP A 116 14.63 10.79 3.57
CA ASP A 116 14.93 9.37 3.33
C ASP A 116 13.85 8.64 2.52
N THR A 117 12.95 9.37 1.85
CA THR A 117 11.78 8.80 1.18
C THR A 117 11.64 9.29 -0.26
N LEU A 118 11.72 8.35 -1.21
CA LEU A 118 11.40 8.62 -2.61
C LEU A 118 9.87 8.67 -2.77
N SER A 119 9.37 9.73 -3.41
CA SER A 119 7.95 9.81 -3.77
C SER A 119 7.76 9.32 -5.21
N VAL A 120 6.88 8.37 -5.43
CA VAL A 120 6.46 7.95 -6.77
C VAL A 120 4.99 8.34 -6.96
N TYR A 121 4.70 8.97 -8.09
CA TYR A 121 3.36 9.38 -8.45
C TYR A 121 2.91 8.61 -9.69
N THR A 122 1.68 8.16 -9.70
CA THR A 122 1.03 7.59 -10.89
C THR A 122 -0.29 8.28 -11.19
N GLY A 123 -0.69 8.25 -12.45
CA GLY A 123 -1.89 8.92 -12.89
C GLY A 123 -2.26 8.67 -14.34
N THR A 124 -3.44 9.14 -14.73
CA THR A 124 -3.90 9.16 -16.12
C THR A 124 -4.30 10.58 -16.49
N ALA A 125 -4.29 10.90 -17.78
CA ALA A 125 -4.73 12.22 -18.25
C ALA A 125 -6.19 12.53 -17.90
N ALA A 126 -7.05 11.50 -17.84
CA ALA A 126 -8.48 11.66 -17.60
C ALA A 126 -8.83 11.95 -16.13
N VAL A 127 -8.09 11.36 -15.18
CA VAL A 127 -8.44 11.38 -13.75
C VAL A 127 -7.41 12.15 -12.91
N GLY A 128 -6.23 12.44 -13.46
CA GLY A 128 -5.10 12.95 -12.69
C GLY A 128 -4.46 11.81 -11.89
N ARG A 129 -4.24 12.01 -10.59
CA ARG A 129 -3.63 10.97 -9.74
C ARG A 129 -4.55 9.75 -9.64
N SER A 130 -4.01 8.59 -9.97
CA SER A 130 -4.75 7.33 -9.97
C SER A 130 -3.81 6.17 -9.75
N ASP A 131 -4.26 5.15 -9.04
CA ASP A 131 -3.48 3.97 -8.72
C ASP A 131 -3.17 3.14 -9.97
N LEU A 132 -1.91 3.14 -10.39
CA LEU A 132 -1.41 2.33 -11.50
C LEU A 132 -0.23 1.47 -11.04
N PRO A 133 -0.13 0.22 -11.51
CA PRO A 133 1.03 -0.62 -11.23
C PRO A 133 2.27 -0.10 -11.95
N PHE A 134 3.44 -0.21 -11.32
CA PHE A 134 4.71 0.27 -11.88
C PHE A 134 5.90 -0.59 -11.48
N TYR A 135 6.97 -0.51 -12.27
CA TYR A 135 8.30 -0.93 -11.91
C TYR A 135 9.11 0.27 -11.41
N LEU A 136 9.98 0.04 -10.44
CA LEU A 136 10.98 0.99 -9.96
C LEU A 136 12.36 0.31 -9.99
N VAL A 137 13.36 1.04 -10.47
CA VAL A 137 14.76 0.65 -10.42
C VAL A 137 15.59 1.84 -9.94
N ILE A 138 16.43 1.57 -8.94
CA ILE A 138 17.50 2.45 -8.49
C ILE A 138 18.80 1.77 -8.94
N PRO A 139 19.52 2.34 -9.92
CA PRO A 139 20.77 1.78 -10.43
C PRO A 139 21.80 1.49 -9.34
#